data_AF-A0A088F9I4-F1
#
_entry.id   AF-A0A088F9I4-F1
#
_cell.length_a   1.000
_cell.length_b   1.000
_cell.length_c   1.000
_cell.angle_alpha   90.00
_cell.angle_beta   90.00
_cell.angle_gamma   90.00
#
_symmetry.space_group_name_H-M   'P 1'
#
loop_
_entity.id
_entity.type
_entity.pdbx_description
1 polymer ?
#
loop_
_entity_poly.entity_id
_entity_poly.type
_entity_poly.pdbx_seq_one_letter_code
_entity_poly.pdbx_strand_id
1 'polypeptide(L)'
;MDNVRGYNKSPGLYRQVPNWIGPRGCSIEEATFVPVSADKLLEAMSRWEKYVNDDKVVDRIVQLAILHAEFEALHPFLDGNGRIGRMLIPLFLYQAGLLQRPMFYISQYLEANRDEYYGRLLAVSRDDDWTGWCVFFLRAVYEQAVKNGSKATAIMQLYNEMKKEFAELTHSQYAIHSLDWIFGRPVFKGSDFIKQSGIPKATASRILSLLKEKKILSEIVQSTGRRSSTFAYTRLLSITEGYDFFASHV
;
A
#
# COMPACT_ATOMS: atom_id res chain seq x y z
N MET A 1 19.90 9.65 8.71
CA MET A 1 18.58 8.96 8.68
C MET A 1 18.53 8.11 9.95
N ASP A 2 18.37 8.74 11.10
CA ASP A 2 18.83 8.15 12.36
C ASP A 2 17.64 7.77 13.24
N ASN A 3 16.71 6.95 12.72
CA ASN A 3 15.70 6.25 13.54
C ASN A 3 14.81 5.25 12.77
N VAL A 4 15.34 4.57 11.74
CA VAL A 4 14.55 3.60 10.96
C VAL A 4 14.90 2.17 11.38
N ARG A 5 13.88 1.30 11.47
CA ARG A 5 14.04 -0.13 11.74
C ARG A 5 15.05 -0.73 10.76
N GLY A 6 16.15 -1.30 11.28
CA GLY A 6 17.25 -1.84 10.45
C GLY A 6 18.48 -0.92 10.34
N TYR A 7 18.57 0.19 11.08
CA TYR A 7 19.75 1.09 11.06
C TYR A 7 21.09 0.36 11.29
N ASN A 8 21.14 -0.63 12.20
CA ASN A 8 22.34 -1.45 12.45
C ASN A 8 22.54 -2.61 11.45
N LYS A 9 21.81 -2.61 10.33
CA LYS A 9 21.80 -3.68 9.33
C LYS A 9 22.25 -3.21 7.94
N SER A 10 23.16 -2.23 7.90
CA SER A 10 23.73 -1.66 6.66
C SER A 10 22.66 -1.24 5.62
N PRO A 11 21.78 -0.27 5.94
CA PRO A 11 20.69 0.15 5.05
C PRO A 11 21.20 0.52 3.65
N GLY A 12 20.55 0.01 2.61
CA GLY A 12 20.87 0.30 1.20
C GLY A 12 22.05 -0.52 0.63
N LEU A 13 22.71 -1.36 1.43
CA LEU A 13 23.80 -2.22 0.98
C LEU A 13 23.36 -3.69 0.92
N TYR A 14 23.83 -4.42 -0.10
CA TYR A 14 23.68 -5.87 -0.13
C TYR A 14 24.41 -6.53 1.04
N ARG A 15 23.83 -7.60 1.56
CA ARG A 15 24.42 -8.35 2.67
C ARG A 15 25.79 -8.92 2.26
N GLN A 16 26.76 -8.78 3.17
CA GLN A 16 28.10 -9.36 3.04
C GLN A 16 28.26 -10.62 3.90
N VAL A 17 27.19 -11.02 4.59
CA VAL A 17 27.15 -12.18 5.49
C VAL A 17 26.01 -13.11 5.08
N PRO A 18 26.05 -14.39 5.49
CA PRO A 18 24.91 -15.29 5.34
C PRO A 18 23.64 -14.72 5.98
N ASN A 19 22.50 -15.03 5.39
CA ASN A 19 21.18 -14.72 5.92
C ASN A 19 20.29 -15.95 5.67
N TRP A 20 19.17 -16.08 6.38
CA TRP A 20 18.25 -17.19 6.26
C TRP A 20 16.80 -16.75 6.50
N ILE A 21 15.86 -17.54 5.99
CA ILE A 21 14.42 -17.30 6.14
C ILE A 21 13.86 -18.39 7.05
N GLY A 22 13.20 -17.99 8.12
CA GLY A 22 12.58 -18.91 9.08
C GLY A 22 11.91 -18.15 10.23
N PRO A 23 11.40 -18.88 11.24
CA PRO A 23 10.82 -18.30 12.44
C PRO A 23 11.76 -17.29 13.10
N ARG A 24 11.19 -16.29 13.77
CA ARG A 24 12.00 -15.21 14.36
C ARG A 24 12.95 -15.77 15.42
N GLY A 25 14.25 -15.57 15.22
CA GLY A 25 15.29 -16.01 16.15
C GLY A 25 15.75 -17.45 15.98
N CYS A 26 15.26 -18.17 14.95
CA CYS A 26 15.76 -19.50 14.62
C CYS A 26 17.23 -19.47 14.21
N SER A 27 17.94 -20.56 14.48
CA SER A 27 19.28 -20.76 13.94
C SER A 27 19.23 -21.08 12.44
N ILE A 28 20.38 -21.10 11.78
CA ILE A 28 20.44 -21.46 10.35
C ILE A 28 20.04 -22.92 10.11
N GLU A 29 20.27 -23.80 11.08
CA GLU A 29 19.91 -25.23 11.02
C GLU A 29 18.39 -25.45 11.07
N GLU A 30 17.68 -24.50 11.69
CA GLU A 30 16.21 -24.47 11.79
C GLU A 30 15.56 -23.62 10.68
N ALA A 31 16.37 -23.10 9.75
CA ALA A 31 15.89 -22.25 8.69
C ALA A 31 14.97 -23.03 7.73
N THR A 32 13.89 -22.38 7.31
CA THR A 32 13.00 -22.90 6.27
C THR A 32 13.65 -22.80 4.89
N PHE A 33 14.49 -21.78 4.69
CA PHE A 33 15.20 -21.58 3.44
C PHE A 33 16.51 -20.81 3.67
N VAL A 34 17.56 -21.24 2.97
CA VAL A 34 18.89 -20.61 2.99
C VAL A 34 19.19 -20.01 1.61
N PRO A 35 19.12 -18.67 1.46
CA PRO A 35 19.50 -17.95 0.25
C PRO A 35 20.92 -18.21 -0.24
N VAL A 36 21.19 -17.75 -1.47
CA VAL A 36 22.52 -17.77 -2.09
C VAL A 36 23.59 -17.19 -1.14
N SER A 37 24.81 -17.74 -1.16
CA SER A 37 25.90 -17.22 -0.35
C SER A 37 26.24 -15.77 -0.75
N ALA A 38 26.73 -14.97 0.21
CA ALA A 38 26.95 -13.52 0.02
C ALA A 38 27.96 -13.21 -1.10
N ASP A 39 28.96 -14.07 -1.28
CA ASP A 39 29.99 -13.97 -2.34
C ASP A 39 29.40 -14.10 -3.76
N LYS A 40 28.28 -14.81 -3.92
CA LYS A 40 27.59 -15.00 -5.21
C LYS A 40 26.43 -14.04 -5.42
N LEU A 41 26.04 -13.30 -4.38
CA LEU A 41 24.85 -12.45 -4.42
C LEU A 41 24.95 -11.35 -5.49
N LEU A 42 26.11 -10.74 -5.66
CA LEU A 42 26.28 -9.64 -6.63
C LEU A 42 26.05 -10.12 -8.07
N GLU A 43 26.61 -11.28 -8.42
CA GLU A 43 26.41 -11.88 -9.73
C GLU A 43 24.94 -12.26 -9.94
N ALA A 44 24.32 -12.86 -8.92
CA ALA A 44 22.92 -13.26 -8.98
C ALA A 44 21.97 -12.06 -9.12
N MET A 45 22.21 -10.97 -8.39
CA MET A 45 21.47 -9.72 -8.54
C MET A 45 21.68 -9.08 -9.92
N SER A 46 22.88 -9.19 -10.51
CA SER A 46 23.12 -8.73 -11.89
C SER A 46 22.31 -9.52 -12.91
N ARG A 47 22.16 -10.84 -12.73
CA ARG A 47 21.28 -11.66 -13.60
C ARG A 47 19.81 -11.29 -13.42
N TRP A 48 19.38 -11.09 -12.17
CA TRP A 48 18.03 -10.63 -11.86
C TRP A 48 17.74 -9.27 -12.52
N GLU A 49 18.65 -8.30 -12.40
CA GLU A 49 18.53 -6.98 -13.03
C GLU A 49 18.46 -7.05 -14.56
N LYS A 50 19.28 -7.91 -15.20
CA LYS A 50 19.20 -8.15 -16.64
C LYS A 50 17.83 -8.69 -17.02
N TYR A 51 17.29 -9.61 -16.24
CA TYR A 51 15.96 -10.18 -16.50
C TYR A 51 14.83 -9.18 -16.26
N VAL A 52 14.95 -8.25 -15.30
CA VAL A 52 13.99 -7.13 -15.14
C VAL A 52 13.88 -6.30 -16.42
N ASN A 53 15.02 -6.03 -17.05
CA ASN A 53 15.12 -5.16 -18.21
C ASN A 53 14.99 -5.90 -19.56
N ASP A 54 14.74 -7.21 -19.55
CA ASP A 54 14.50 -7.97 -20.78
C ASP A 54 13.11 -7.66 -21.33
N ASP A 55 13.05 -6.88 -22.41
CA ASP A 55 11.84 -6.47 -23.12
C ASP A 55 11.29 -7.53 -24.08
N LYS A 56 12.04 -8.63 -24.31
CA LYS A 56 11.63 -9.73 -25.18
C LYS A 56 10.64 -10.69 -24.52
N VAL A 57 10.52 -10.63 -23.20
CA VAL A 57 9.54 -11.44 -22.46
C VAL A 57 8.14 -10.94 -22.79
N VAL A 58 7.38 -11.79 -23.50
CA VAL A 58 6.06 -11.45 -24.04
C VAL A 58 5.06 -11.15 -22.94
N ASP A 59 4.95 -12.01 -21.94
CA ASP A 59 4.03 -11.80 -20.81
C ASP A 59 4.77 -11.13 -19.64
N ARG A 60 4.57 -9.82 -19.53
CA ARG A 60 5.17 -8.98 -18.47
C ARG A 60 4.67 -9.33 -17.07
N ILE A 61 3.47 -9.89 -16.91
CA ILE A 61 2.93 -10.24 -15.59
C ILE A 61 3.52 -11.57 -15.12
N VAL A 62 3.71 -12.54 -16.02
CA VAL A 62 4.45 -13.77 -15.74
C VAL A 62 5.92 -13.46 -15.42
N GLN A 63 6.54 -12.55 -16.17
CA GLN A 63 7.89 -12.06 -15.84
C GLN A 63 7.95 -11.50 -14.42
N LEU A 64 6.96 -10.68 -14.04
CA LEU A 64 6.88 -10.12 -12.70
C LEU A 64 6.72 -11.19 -11.62
N ALA A 65 5.93 -12.24 -11.87
CA ALA A 65 5.81 -13.37 -10.95
C ALA A 65 7.18 -14.01 -10.69
N ILE A 66 7.94 -14.29 -11.74
CA ILE A 66 9.29 -14.88 -11.65
C ILE A 66 10.23 -13.92 -10.90
N LEU A 67 10.25 -12.65 -11.28
CA LEU A 67 11.08 -11.62 -10.65
C LEU A 67 10.81 -11.50 -9.14
N HIS A 68 9.55 -11.60 -8.73
CA HIS A 68 9.17 -11.52 -7.33
C HIS A 68 9.67 -12.73 -6.55
N ALA A 69 9.45 -13.96 -7.07
CA ALA A 69 9.96 -15.18 -6.42
C ALA A 69 11.49 -15.18 -6.31
N GLU A 70 12.18 -14.84 -7.40
CA GLU A 70 13.65 -14.77 -7.43
C GLU A 70 14.18 -13.72 -6.44
N PHE A 71 13.57 -12.53 -6.37
CA PHE A 71 14.00 -11.50 -5.43
C PHE A 71 13.87 -11.95 -3.97
N GLU A 72 12.74 -12.59 -3.63
CA GLU A 72 12.51 -13.13 -2.28
C GLU A 72 13.51 -14.26 -1.94
N ALA A 73 13.85 -15.10 -2.92
CA ALA A 73 14.83 -16.18 -2.78
C ALA A 73 16.28 -15.67 -2.68
N LEU A 74 16.67 -14.66 -3.46
CA LEU A 74 17.99 -14.02 -3.36
C LEU A 74 18.20 -13.37 -1.99
N HIS A 75 17.13 -12.80 -1.44
CA HIS A 75 17.08 -12.17 -0.13
C HIS A 75 18.28 -11.23 0.11
N PRO A 76 18.44 -10.19 -0.73
CA PRO A 76 19.70 -9.46 -0.88
C PRO A 76 20.09 -8.59 0.32
N PHE A 77 19.14 -8.25 1.20
CA PHE A 77 19.35 -7.35 2.33
C PHE A 77 19.29 -8.11 3.67
N LEU A 78 19.79 -7.49 4.75
CA LEU A 78 19.73 -8.04 6.11
C LEU A 78 18.36 -7.85 6.79
N ASP A 79 17.53 -6.94 6.28
CA ASP A 79 16.13 -6.74 6.65
C ASP A 79 15.41 -6.02 5.50
N GLY A 80 14.09 -6.15 5.43
CA GLY A 80 13.26 -5.41 4.49
C GLY A 80 13.03 -6.06 3.13
N ASN A 81 13.57 -7.26 2.88
CA ASN A 81 13.40 -7.98 1.61
C ASN A 81 11.93 -8.09 1.20
N GLY A 82 11.06 -8.65 2.04
CA GLY A 82 9.63 -8.76 1.73
C GLY A 82 8.93 -7.41 1.47
N ARG A 83 9.40 -6.32 2.09
CA ARG A 83 8.85 -4.97 1.84
C ARG A 83 9.30 -4.43 0.48
N ILE A 84 10.57 -4.61 0.14
CA ILE A 84 11.15 -4.19 -1.13
C ILE A 84 10.58 -5.05 -2.27
N GLY A 85 10.53 -6.36 -2.11
CA GLY A 85 9.96 -7.30 -3.09
C GLY A 85 8.53 -6.94 -3.46
N ARG A 86 7.70 -6.61 -2.46
CA ARG A 86 6.32 -6.14 -2.71
C ARG A 86 6.26 -4.72 -3.29
N MET A 87 7.21 -3.84 -2.99
CA MET A 87 7.30 -2.50 -3.58
C MET A 87 7.71 -2.54 -5.06
N LEU A 88 8.53 -3.52 -5.45
CA LEU A 88 8.95 -3.71 -6.83
C LEU A 88 7.78 -4.08 -7.76
N ILE A 89 6.73 -4.70 -7.24
CA ILE A 89 5.53 -5.07 -8.02
C ILE A 89 4.87 -3.85 -8.70
N PRO A 90 4.36 -2.83 -7.97
CA PRO A 90 3.76 -1.66 -8.61
C PRO A 90 4.76 -0.83 -9.43
N LEU A 91 6.06 -0.85 -9.06
CA LEU A 91 7.09 -0.13 -9.82
C LEU A 91 7.36 -0.79 -11.18
N PHE A 92 7.46 -2.11 -11.23
CA PHE A 92 7.63 -2.85 -12.47
C PHE A 92 6.41 -2.69 -13.38
N LEU A 93 5.20 -2.82 -12.83
CA LEU A 93 3.97 -2.62 -13.62
C LEU A 93 3.90 -1.22 -14.23
N TYR A 94 4.36 -0.20 -13.50
CA TYR A 94 4.48 1.17 -14.02
C TYR A 94 5.56 1.28 -15.11
N GLN A 95 6.76 0.75 -14.86
CA GLN A 95 7.86 0.75 -15.83
C GLN A 95 7.49 0.01 -17.13
N ALA A 96 6.75 -1.10 -17.03
CA ALA A 96 6.28 -1.89 -18.16
C ALA A 96 5.06 -1.28 -18.88
N GLY A 97 4.56 -0.11 -18.45
CA GLY A 97 3.42 0.57 -19.05
C GLY A 97 2.05 -0.08 -18.78
N LEU A 98 1.99 -1.09 -17.90
CA LEU A 98 0.75 -1.76 -17.50
C LEU A 98 -0.08 -0.92 -16.52
N LEU A 99 0.56 -0.01 -15.79
CA LEU A 99 -0.09 0.99 -14.95
C LEU A 99 0.38 2.40 -15.31
N GLN A 100 -0.53 3.37 -15.21
CA GLN A 100 -0.22 4.79 -15.41
C GLN A 100 0.46 5.45 -14.20
N ARG A 101 0.33 4.83 -13.02
CA ARG A 101 0.95 5.25 -11.76
C ARG A 101 1.23 3.99 -10.91
N PRO A 102 2.28 3.96 -10.07
CA PRO A 102 2.61 2.78 -9.25
C PRO A 102 1.69 2.63 -8.02
N MET A 103 0.37 2.65 -8.24
CA MET A 103 -0.67 2.56 -7.21
C MET A 103 -1.36 1.19 -7.31
N PHE A 104 -0.67 0.13 -6.87
CA PHE A 104 -1.23 -1.21 -6.83
C PHE A 104 -0.85 -1.92 -5.53
N TYR A 105 -1.87 -2.23 -4.71
CA TYR A 105 -1.67 -2.74 -3.36
C TYR A 105 -1.91 -4.27 -3.26
N ILE A 106 -1.00 -5.08 -3.80
CA ILE A 106 -1.09 -6.55 -3.78
C ILE A 106 -0.93 -7.15 -2.38
N SER A 107 -0.30 -6.43 -1.46
CA SER A 107 0.02 -6.95 -0.12
C SER A 107 -1.22 -7.41 0.65
N GLN A 108 -2.39 -6.82 0.41
CA GLN A 108 -3.63 -7.27 1.04
C GLN A 108 -3.94 -8.74 0.72
N TYR A 109 -3.84 -9.14 -0.55
CA TYR A 109 -4.04 -10.53 -0.96
C TYR A 109 -2.95 -11.44 -0.38
N LEU A 110 -1.67 -11.02 -0.46
CA LEU A 110 -0.55 -11.85 0.01
C LEU A 110 -0.58 -12.08 1.52
N GLU A 111 -0.95 -11.07 2.32
CA GLU A 111 -1.07 -11.24 3.78
C GLU A 111 -2.29 -12.10 4.15
N ALA A 112 -3.41 -11.99 3.41
CA ALA A 112 -4.58 -12.85 3.61
C ALA A 112 -4.31 -14.32 3.24
N ASN A 113 -3.38 -14.58 2.32
CA ASN A 113 -2.99 -15.90 1.85
C ASN A 113 -1.53 -16.23 2.20
N ARG A 114 -1.08 -15.78 3.37
CA ARG A 114 0.33 -15.80 3.78
C ARG A 114 0.95 -17.21 3.74
N ASP A 115 0.23 -18.20 4.23
CA ASP A 115 0.73 -19.58 4.31
C ASP A 115 0.88 -20.19 2.92
N GLU A 116 -0.10 -19.97 2.02
CA GLU A 116 0.00 -20.41 0.63
C GLU A 116 1.12 -19.66 -0.09
N TYR A 117 1.25 -18.34 0.11
CA TYR A 117 2.32 -17.52 -0.49
C TYR A 117 3.71 -18.09 -0.19
N TYR A 118 4.02 -18.32 1.10
CA TYR A 118 5.31 -18.88 1.48
C TYR A 118 5.46 -20.35 1.06
N GLY A 119 4.38 -21.13 1.12
CA GLY A 119 4.37 -22.51 0.65
C GLY A 119 4.70 -22.64 -0.84
N ARG A 120 4.14 -21.76 -1.68
CA ARG A 120 4.41 -21.71 -3.12
C ARG A 120 5.83 -21.26 -3.44
N LEU A 121 6.35 -20.25 -2.75
CA LEU A 121 7.75 -19.85 -2.88
C LEU A 121 8.72 -21.00 -2.53
N LEU A 122 8.42 -21.74 -1.46
CA LEU A 122 9.25 -22.89 -1.08
C LEU A 122 9.14 -24.03 -2.11
N ALA A 123 7.96 -24.28 -2.66
CA ALA A 123 7.74 -25.31 -3.68
C ALA A 123 8.52 -25.03 -4.98
N VAL A 124 8.73 -23.75 -5.35
CA VAL A 124 9.63 -23.40 -6.45
C VAL A 124 11.06 -23.92 -6.19
N SER A 125 11.61 -23.69 -5.00
CA SER A 125 12.96 -24.15 -4.69
C SER A 125 13.06 -25.66 -4.44
N ARG A 126 12.03 -26.28 -3.88
CA ARG A 126 12.06 -27.69 -3.47
C ARG A 126 11.69 -28.63 -4.62
N ASP A 127 10.69 -28.24 -5.41
CA ASP A 127 10.00 -29.12 -6.37
C ASP A 127 10.02 -28.56 -7.80
N ASP A 128 10.65 -27.41 -8.05
CA ASP A 128 10.63 -26.69 -9.34
C ASP A 128 9.19 -26.31 -9.79
N ASP A 129 8.26 -26.11 -8.84
CA ASP A 129 6.84 -25.80 -9.10
C ASP A 129 6.61 -24.32 -9.51
N TRP A 130 7.24 -23.90 -10.60
CA TRP A 130 7.04 -22.57 -11.19
C TRP A 130 5.61 -22.34 -11.65
N THR A 131 4.95 -23.39 -12.14
CA THR A 131 3.57 -23.30 -12.63
C THR A 131 2.62 -22.96 -11.48
N GLY A 132 2.73 -23.67 -10.34
CA GLY A 132 1.92 -23.39 -9.16
C GLY A 132 2.14 -21.99 -8.61
N TRP A 133 3.40 -21.53 -8.57
CA TRP A 133 3.73 -20.16 -8.18
C TRP A 133 3.10 -19.11 -9.12
N CYS A 134 3.30 -19.25 -10.43
CA CYS A 134 2.74 -18.31 -11.41
C CYS A 134 1.21 -18.26 -11.34
N VAL A 135 0.53 -19.40 -11.21
CA VAL A 135 -0.93 -19.44 -11.06
C VAL A 135 -1.38 -18.71 -9.80
N PHE A 136 -0.73 -18.93 -8.66
CA PHE A 136 -1.02 -18.21 -7.42
C PHE A 136 -0.81 -16.70 -7.56
N PHE A 137 0.33 -16.29 -8.12
CA PHE A 137 0.68 -14.88 -8.26
C PHE A 137 -0.26 -14.15 -9.22
N LEU A 138 -0.59 -14.75 -10.37
CA LEU A 138 -1.53 -14.19 -11.33
C LEU A 138 -2.93 -14.04 -10.74
N ARG A 139 -3.38 -15.01 -9.93
CA ARG A 139 -4.64 -14.89 -9.18
C ARG A 139 -4.60 -13.73 -8.20
N ALA A 140 -3.50 -13.56 -7.45
CA ALA A 140 -3.31 -12.44 -6.53
C ALA A 140 -3.42 -11.09 -7.26
N VAL A 141 -2.76 -10.96 -8.42
CA VAL A 141 -2.83 -9.76 -9.25
C VAL A 141 -4.26 -9.50 -9.73
N TYR A 142 -4.93 -10.52 -10.27
CA TYR A 142 -6.30 -10.41 -10.77
C TYR A 142 -7.28 -9.98 -9.68
N GLU A 143 -7.33 -10.70 -8.55
CA GLU A 143 -8.27 -10.40 -7.48
C GLU A 143 -8.03 -9.02 -6.87
N GLN A 144 -6.76 -8.63 -6.71
CA GLN A 144 -6.46 -7.31 -6.19
C GLN A 144 -6.78 -6.20 -7.20
N ALA A 145 -6.58 -6.43 -8.49
CA ALA A 145 -6.98 -5.48 -9.54
C ALA A 145 -8.49 -5.24 -9.51
N VAL A 146 -9.30 -6.31 -9.41
CA VAL A 146 -10.76 -6.21 -9.27
C VAL A 146 -11.15 -5.44 -8.01
N LYS A 147 -10.58 -5.80 -6.85
CA LYS A 147 -10.86 -5.12 -5.57
C LYS A 147 -10.49 -3.63 -5.61
N ASN A 148 -9.32 -3.30 -6.13
CA ASN A 148 -8.86 -1.91 -6.25
C ASN A 148 -9.72 -1.11 -7.24
N GLY A 149 -10.12 -1.70 -8.36
CA GLY A 149 -11.01 -1.09 -9.36
C GLY A 149 -12.40 -0.78 -8.79
N SER A 150 -12.99 -1.72 -8.04
CA SER A 150 -14.26 -1.52 -7.35
C SER A 150 -14.18 -0.40 -6.31
N LYS A 151 -13.10 -0.36 -5.50
CA LYS A 151 -12.87 0.74 -4.54
C LYS A 151 -12.73 2.09 -5.23
N ALA A 152 -11.93 2.17 -6.28
CA ALA A 152 -11.77 3.42 -7.05
C ALA A 152 -13.09 3.91 -7.62
N THR A 153 -13.90 3.00 -8.17
CA THR A 153 -15.25 3.31 -8.69
C THR A 153 -16.17 3.84 -7.59
N ALA A 154 -16.19 3.19 -6.43
CA ALA A 154 -17.00 3.62 -5.29
C ALA A 154 -16.57 5.01 -4.76
N ILE A 155 -15.27 5.30 -4.71
CA ILE A 155 -14.75 6.63 -4.34
C ILE A 155 -15.22 7.70 -5.34
N MET A 156 -15.18 7.41 -6.64
CA MET A 156 -15.62 8.35 -7.67
C MET A 156 -17.13 8.60 -7.63
N GLN A 157 -17.92 7.55 -7.37
CA GLN A 157 -19.37 7.67 -7.17
C GLN A 157 -19.67 8.54 -5.94
N LEU A 158 -19.05 8.24 -4.80
CA LEU A 158 -19.18 9.04 -3.58
C LEU A 158 -18.81 10.50 -3.85
N TYR A 159 -17.69 10.76 -4.52
CA TYR A 159 -17.28 12.14 -4.85
C TYR A 159 -18.34 12.88 -5.68
N ASN A 160 -18.92 12.24 -6.70
CA ASN A 160 -19.96 12.84 -7.54
C ASN A 160 -21.28 13.10 -6.79
N GLU A 161 -21.68 12.20 -5.89
CA GLU A 161 -22.82 12.42 -5.00
C GLU A 161 -22.59 13.63 -4.09
N MET A 162 -21.42 13.66 -3.45
CA MET A 162 -21.08 14.68 -2.46
C MET A 162 -20.86 16.06 -3.07
N LYS A 163 -20.50 16.16 -4.36
CA LYS A 163 -20.49 17.44 -5.09
C LYS A 163 -21.84 18.14 -5.03
N LYS A 164 -22.93 17.39 -5.24
CA LYS A 164 -24.29 17.92 -5.20
C LYS A 164 -24.68 18.26 -3.76
N GLU A 165 -24.46 17.32 -2.85
CA GLU A 165 -24.80 17.46 -1.43
C GLU A 165 -24.08 18.66 -0.77
N PHE A 166 -22.78 18.87 -1.04
CA PHE A 166 -22.03 20.01 -0.51
C PHE A 166 -22.54 21.35 -1.05
N ALA A 167 -22.88 21.42 -2.34
CA ALA A 167 -23.39 22.63 -2.95
C ALA A 167 -24.75 23.02 -2.34
N GLU A 168 -25.65 22.04 -2.18
CA GLU A 168 -26.96 22.22 -1.57
C GLU A 168 -26.89 22.56 -0.09
N LEU A 169 -26.07 21.86 0.69
CA LEU A 169 -25.97 22.09 2.14
C LEU A 169 -25.31 23.44 2.46
N THR A 170 -24.16 23.71 1.84
CA THR A 170 -23.34 24.85 2.26
C THR A 170 -23.79 26.18 1.66
N HIS A 171 -24.52 26.13 0.54
CA HIS A 171 -24.84 27.25 -0.34
C HIS A 171 -23.63 28.18 -0.57
N SER A 172 -22.44 27.60 -0.70
CA SER A 172 -21.18 28.33 -0.76
C SER A 172 -20.50 28.15 -2.11
N GLN A 173 -19.94 29.24 -2.65
CA GLN A 173 -19.02 29.16 -3.78
C GLN A 173 -17.79 28.29 -3.49
N TYR A 174 -17.46 28.04 -2.21
CA TYR A 174 -16.34 27.20 -1.79
C TYR A 174 -16.74 25.73 -1.56
N ALA A 175 -17.96 25.31 -1.93
CA ALA A 175 -18.46 23.95 -1.74
C ALA A 175 -17.51 22.89 -2.34
N ILE A 176 -17.19 23.00 -3.64
CA ILE A 176 -16.32 22.05 -4.34
C ILE A 176 -14.89 22.10 -3.80
N HIS A 177 -14.38 23.29 -3.52
CA HIS A 177 -13.03 23.45 -2.97
C HIS A 177 -12.90 22.81 -1.57
N SER A 178 -13.96 22.91 -0.77
CA SER A 178 -14.03 22.23 0.54
C SER A 178 -14.05 20.72 0.37
N LEU A 179 -14.85 20.24 -0.59
CA LEU A 179 -14.95 18.81 -0.91
C LEU A 179 -13.59 18.24 -1.34
N ASP A 180 -12.91 18.89 -2.28
CA ASP A 180 -11.60 18.46 -2.78
C ASP A 180 -10.57 18.40 -1.66
N TRP A 181 -10.57 19.41 -0.79
CA TRP A 181 -9.64 19.44 0.34
C TRP A 181 -9.87 18.29 1.31
N ILE A 182 -11.15 17.97 1.61
CA ILE A 182 -11.55 16.89 2.53
C ILE A 182 -11.33 15.51 1.91
N PHE A 183 -11.64 15.30 0.63
CA PHE A 183 -11.38 14.03 -0.06
C PHE A 183 -9.89 13.72 -0.14
N GLY A 184 -9.04 14.74 -0.32
CA GLY A 184 -7.59 14.56 -0.26
C GLY A 184 -7.05 14.30 1.15
N ARG A 185 -7.85 14.51 2.19
CA ARG A 185 -7.46 14.41 3.61
C ARG A 185 -8.63 13.84 4.42
N PRO A 186 -8.89 12.53 4.33
CA PRO A 186 -10.03 11.92 5.03
C PRO A 186 -9.93 12.00 6.55
N VAL A 187 -8.74 12.23 7.12
CA VAL A 187 -8.54 12.50 8.55
C VAL A 187 -7.72 13.77 8.71
N PHE A 188 -8.24 14.74 9.47
CA PHE A 188 -7.62 16.07 9.59
C PHE A 188 -8.03 16.80 10.85
N LYS A 189 -7.23 17.77 11.31
CA LYS A 189 -7.65 18.71 12.36
C LYS A 189 -8.49 19.82 11.77
N GLY A 190 -9.53 20.25 12.48
CA GLY A 190 -10.37 21.37 12.03
C GLY A 190 -9.56 22.66 11.78
N SER A 191 -8.52 22.90 12.60
CA SER A 191 -7.59 24.01 12.40
C SER A 191 -6.84 23.95 11.07
N ASP A 192 -6.56 22.75 10.55
CA ASP A 192 -5.81 22.58 9.30
C ASP A 192 -6.71 22.91 8.12
N PHE A 193 -7.98 22.48 8.15
CA PHE A 193 -8.97 22.89 7.14
C PHE A 193 -9.12 24.41 7.10
N ILE A 194 -9.27 25.05 8.25
CA ILE A 194 -9.46 26.52 8.34
C ILE A 194 -8.23 27.29 7.82
N LYS A 195 -7.01 26.77 8.02
CA LYS A 195 -5.77 27.46 7.66
C LYS A 195 -5.27 27.13 6.25
N GLN A 196 -5.47 25.90 5.79
CA GLN A 196 -4.82 25.35 4.59
C GLN A 196 -5.78 25.14 3.42
N SER A 197 -7.10 25.28 3.63
CA SER A 197 -8.05 25.21 2.52
C SER A 197 -7.98 26.42 1.60
N GLY A 198 -7.39 27.56 2.00
CA GLY A 198 -7.45 28.79 1.22
C GLY A 198 -8.84 29.45 1.18
N ILE A 199 -9.79 28.95 1.99
CA ILE A 199 -11.13 29.51 2.17
C ILE A 199 -11.07 30.56 3.28
N PRO A 200 -11.79 31.70 3.18
CA PRO A 200 -11.88 32.67 4.26
C PRO A 200 -12.29 32.02 5.58
N LYS A 201 -11.57 32.33 6.66
CA LYS A 201 -11.68 31.68 7.98
C LYS A 201 -13.12 31.50 8.47
N ALA A 202 -13.93 32.57 8.42
CA ALA A 202 -15.32 32.52 8.87
C ALA A 202 -16.16 31.52 8.05
N THR A 203 -15.96 31.50 6.74
CA THR A 203 -16.63 30.56 5.82
C THR A 203 -16.18 29.13 6.05
N ALA A 204 -14.87 28.88 6.21
CA ALA A 204 -14.33 27.56 6.50
C ALA A 204 -14.87 27.01 7.83
N SER A 205 -14.89 27.83 8.88
CA SER A 205 -15.47 27.44 10.17
C SER A 205 -16.96 27.09 10.04
N ARG A 206 -17.75 27.90 9.31
CA ARG A 206 -19.18 27.64 9.08
C ARG A 206 -19.40 26.32 8.34
N ILE A 207 -18.66 26.07 7.26
CA ILE A 207 -18.76 24.83 6.49
C ILE A 207 -18.42 23.63 7.37
N LEU A 208 -17.31 23.70 8.13
CA LEU A 208 -16.89 22.61 9.01
C LEU A 208 -17.96 22.29 10.06
N SER A 209 -18.54 23.30 10.71
CA SER A 209 -19.63 23.12 11.68
C SER A 209 -20.85 22.46 11.05
N LEU A 210 -21.23 22.88 9.84
CA LEU A 210 -22.37 22.31 9.12
C LEU A 210 -22.14 20.84 8.76
N LEU A 211 -20.96 20.51 8.22
CA LEU A 211 -20.61 19.13 7.87
C LEU A 211 -20.57 18.21 9.09
N LYS A 212 -20.14 18.73 10.25
CA LYS A 212 -20.23 18.04 11.54
C LYS A 212 -21.69 17.82 11.96
N GLU A 213 -22.51 18.87 11.94
CA GLU A 213 -23.92 18.81 12.36
C GLU A 213 -24.71 17.80 11.51
N LYS A 214 -24.46 17.78 10.19
CA LYS A 214 -25.07 16.84 9.24
C LYS A 214 -24.44 15.43 9.26
N LYS A 215 -23.50 15.17 10.17
CA LYS A 215 -22.80 13.87 10.33
C LYS A 215 -22.09 13.40 9.06
N ILE A 216 -21.73 14.33 8.16
CA ILE A 216 -20.83 14.03 7.04
C ILE A 216 -19.42 13.81 7.59
N LEU A 217 -19.01 14.61 8.57
CA LEU A 217 -17.76 14.45 9.30
C LEU A 217 -18.03 13.95 10.73
N SER A 218 -17.28 12.95 11.15
CA SER A 218 -17.26 12.48 12.53
C SER A 218 -16.10 13.10 13.29
N GLU A 219 -16.35 13.64 14.47
CA GLU A 219 -15.31 14.10 15.38
C GLU A 219 -14.73 12.90 16.14
N ILE A 220 -13.48 12.55 15.85
CA ILE A 220 -12.80 11.37 16.42
C ILE A 220 -11.94 11.72 17.64
N VAL A 221 -11.53 12.97 17.74
CA VAL A 221 -10.84 13.52 18.92
C VAL A 221 -11.46 14.87 19.22
N GLN A 222 -12.02 15.01 20.41
CA GLN A 222 -12.63 16.27 20.84
C GLN A 222 -11.57 17.32 21.17
N SER A 223 -11.90 18.58 20.94
CA SER A 223 -11.04 19.70 21.32
C SER A 223 -10.82 19.73 22.84
N THR A 224 -9.58 19.93 23.25
CA THR A 224 -9.19 20.06 24.66
C THR A 224 -8.22 21.23 24.82
N GLY A 225 -8.62 22.25 25.59
CA GLY A 225 -7.83 23.48 25.77
C GLY A 225 -7.51 24.14 24.42
N ARG A 226 -6.22 24.24 24.09
CA ARG A 226 -5.73 24.82 22.81
C ARG A 226 -5.71 23.84 21.64
N ARG A 227 -6.01 22.54 21.85
CA ARG A 227 -5.98 21.53 20.80
C ARG A 227 -7.29 21.53 20.03
N SER A 228 -7.20 21.68 18.71
CA SER A 228 -8.34 21.59 17.79
C SER A 228 -8.82 20.15 17.67
N SER A 229 -10.12 19.98 17.47
CA SER A 229 -10.74 18.70 17.16
C SER A 229 -10.17 18.05 15.90
N THR A 230 -10.11 16.72 15.91
CA THR A 230 -9.78 15.91 14.72
C THR A 230 -11.06 15.32 14.15
N PHE A 231 -11.23 15.48 12.85
CA PHE A 231 -12.36 14.98 12.08
C PHE A 231 -11.94 13.83 11.17
N ALA A 232 -12.87 12.91 10.95
CA ALA A 232 -12.77 11.83 9.99
C ALA A 232 -13.95 11.89 9.01
N TYR A 233 -13.66 11.77 7.72
CA TYR A 233 -14.67 11.64 6.69
C TYR A 233 -15.01 10.15 6.50
N THR A 234 -16.00 9.70 7.26
CA THR A 234 -16.28 8.28 7.50
C THR A 234 -16.73 7.53 6.26
N ARG A 235 -17.61 8.13 5.45
CA ARG A 235 -18.08 7.53 4.19
C ARG A 235 -16.92 7.17 3.26
N LEU A 236 -15.90 8.03 3.15
CA LEU A 236 -14.72 7.74 2.34
C LEU A 236 -13.84 6.66 2.98
N LEU A 237 -13.61 6.75 4.30
CA LEU A 237 -12.81 5.76 5.03
C LEU A 237 -13.42 4.36 4.97
N SER A 238 -14.75 4.22 5.09
CA SER A 238 -15.41 2.92 5.02
C SER A 238 -15.21 2.26 3.64
N ILE A 239 -15.15 3.05 2.56
CA ILE A 239 -14.82 2.53 1.21
C ILE A 239 -13.35 2.09 1.13
N THR A 240 -12.42 2.88 1.68
CA THR A 240 -10.98 2.56 1.58
C THR A 240 -10.58 1.37 2.45
N GLU A 241 -11.14 1.27 3.64
CA GLU A 241 -10.84 0.22 4.62
C GLU A 241 -11.63 -1.07 4.37
N GLY A 242 -12.81 -1.00 3.73
CA GLY A 242 -13.63 -2.16 3.39
C GLY A 242 -14.42 -2.74 4.58
N TYR A 243 -14.55 -1.98 5.66
CA TYR A 243 -15.44 -2.25 6.80
C TYR A 243 -15.97 -0.91 7.33
N ASP A 244 -17.09 -0.95 8.06
CA ASP A 244 -17.66 0.27 8.63
C ASP A 244 -16.80 0.75 9.80
N PHE A 245 -16.01 1.80 9.55
CA PHE A 245 -14.90 2.23 10.42
C PHE A 245 -15.31 2.52 11.87
N PHE A 246 -16.59 2.86 12.11
CA PHE A 246 -17.13 3.12 13.45
C PHE A 246 -18.08 2.06 13.99
N ALA A 247 -18.51 1.06 13.21
CA ALA A 247 -19.25 -0.08 13.77
C ALA A 247 -18.35 -0.98 14.64
N SER A 248 -17.03 -0.89 14.47
CA SER A 248 -16.03 -1.64 15.24
C SER A 248 -15.41 -0.86 16.42
N HIS A 249 -15.87 0.36 16.68
CA HIS A 249 -15.33 1.25 17.73
C HIS A 249 -16.43 1.80 18.68
N VAL A 250 -17.60 1.15 18.71
CA VAL A 250 -18.68 1.39 19.68
C VAL A 250 -18.82 0.17 20.58
#